data_AF-A0A132NK11-F1
#
_entry.id   AF-A0A132NK11-F1
#
_cell.length_a   1.000
_cell.length_b   1.000
_cell.length_c   1.000
_cell.angle_alpha   90.00
_cell.angle_beta   90.00
_cell.angle_gamma   90.00
#
_symmetry.space_group_name_H-M   'P 1'
#
loop_
_entity.id
_entity.type
_entity.pdbx_description
1 polymer ?
#
loop_
_entity_poly.entity_id
_entity_poly.type
_entity_poly.pdbx_seq_one_letter_code
_entity_poly.pdbx_strand_id
1 'polypeptide(L)' 'LRRAAVEAGSPAGSLFAVHVEAVDALVTAWRGQGPVQLPGGVVAVRRCGTLYLGQEPPTQS' A
#
# COMPACT_ATOMS: atom_id res chain seq x y z
N LEU A 1 -2.21 -5.64 8.07
CA LEU A 1 -1.55 -4.65 7.18
C LEU A 1 -0.09 -4.97 6.93
N ARG A 2 0.78 -4.97 7.94
CA ARG A 2 2.23 -5.23 7.75
C ARG A 2 2.52 -6.52 6.95
N ARG A 3 1.91 -7.65 7.33
CA ARG A 3 2.11 -8.94 6.66
C ARG A 3 1.67 -8.93 5.18
N ALA A 4 0.52 -8.30 4.90
CA ALA A 4 -0.01 -8.18 3.53
C ALA A 4 0.89 -7.33 2.62
N ALA A 5 1.53 -6.28 3.15
CA ALA A 5 2.51 -5.49 2.39
C ALA A 5 3.76 -6.31 2.04
N VAL A 6 4.24 -7.15 2.98
CA VAL A 6 5.37 -8.06 2.73
C VAL A 6 5.00 -9.12 1.68
N GLU A 7 3.82 -9.72 1.79
CA GLU A 7 3.31 -10.68 0.79
C GLU A 7 3.12 -10.03 -0.59
N ALA A 8 2.80 -8.74 -0.64
CA ALA A 8 2.72 -7.97 -1.88
C ALA A 8 4.09 -7.57 -2.47
N GLY A 9 5.21 -7.87 -1.79
CA GLY A 9 6.57 -7.63 -2.29
C GLY A 9 7.36 -6.54 -1.56
N SER A 10 6.82 -5.91 -0.51
CA SER A 10 7.58 -4.91 0.26
C SER A 10 8.68 -5.58 1.10
N PRO A 11 9.92 -5.06 1.06
CA PRO A 11 10.99 -5.55 1.93
C PRO A 11 10.61 -5.34 3.39
N ALA A 12 10.55 -6.44 4.17
CA ALA A 12 10.20 -6.39 5.59
C ALA A 12 11.14 -5.49 6.42
N GLY A 13 12.41 -5.34 5.99
CA GLY A 13 13.41 -4.47 6.59
C GLY A 13 13.22 -2.98 6.31
N SER A 14 12.45 -2.62 5.26
CA SER A 14 12.16 -1.23 4.91
C SER A 14 10.72 -0.83 5.24
N LEU A 15 9.89 -1.78 5.68
CA LEU A 15 8.49 -1.56 6.02
C LEU A 15 8.33 -1.07 7.47
N PHE A 16 8.35 0.26 7.63
CA PHE A 16 8.19 0.96 8.92
C PHE A 16 6.72 1.21 9.32
N ALA A 17 6.51 1.56 10.60
CA ALA A 17 5.20 1.90 11.16
C ALA A 17 4.48 3.01 10.37
N VAL A 18 5.21 4.01 9.87
CA VAL A 18 4.68 5.12 9.05
C VAL A 18 3.97 4.62 7.79
N HIS A 19 4.46 3.52 7.20
CA HIS A 19 3.88 2.92 6.01
C HIS A 19 2.62 2.14 6.36
N VAL A 20 2.64 1.44 7.50
CA VAL A 20 1.47 0.71 7.99
C VAL A 20 0.35 1.69 8.35
N GLU A 21 0.69 2.81 8.99
CA GLU A 21 -0.25 3.90 9.31
C GLU A 21 -0.81 4.56 8.05
N ALA A 22 0.01 4.80 7.03
CA ALA A 22 -0.46 5.34 5.76
C ALA A 22 -1.49 4.41 5.07
N VAL A 23 -1.26 3.09 5.10
CA VAL A 23 -2.22 2.12 4.57
C VAL A 23 -3.44 1.97 5.47
N ASP A 24 -3.28 2.05 6.79
CA ASP A 24 -4.41 2.05 7.72
C ASP A 24 -5.30 3.27 7.49
N ALA A 25 -4.69 4.43 7.24
CA ALA A 25 -5.40 5.66 6.90
C ALA A 25 -6.21 5.52 5.60
N LEU A 26 -5.82 4.68 4.64
CA LEU A 26 -6.67 4.39 3.48
C LEU A 26 -7.97 3.69 3.88
N VAL A 27 -7.92 2.86 4.91
CA VAL A 27 -9.07 2.08 5.41
C VAL A 27 -9.91 2.90 6.37
N THR A 28 -9.28 3.73 7.22
CA THR A 28 -9.94 4.48 8.30
C THR A 28 -10.34 5.89 7.91
N ALA A 29 -9.68 6.55 6.96
CA ALA A 29 -10.08 7.85 6.42
C ALA A 29 -10.80 7.69 5.07
N TRP A 30 -12.11 7.90 5.06
CA TRP A 30 -12.98 7.50 3.95
C TRP A 30 -13.12 8.52 2.81
N ARG A 31 -12.35 9.62 2.80
CA ARG A 31 -12.44 10.65 1.75
C ARG A 31 -11.06 11.17 1.33
N GLY A 32 -10.84 11.30 0.03
CA GLY A 32 -9.70 12.02 -0.56
C GLY A 32 -8.35 11.31 -0.55
N GLN A 33 -8.28 10.06 -0.09
CA GLN A 33 -7.00 9.35 0.02
C GLN A 33 -6.54 8.81 -1.36
N GLY A 34 -5.38 9.26 -1.82
CA GLY A 34 -4.71 8.78 -3.03
C GLY A 34 -3.87 7.51 -2.79
N PRO A 35 -3.21 6.95 -3.82
CA PRO A 35 -2.36 5.78 -3.68
C PRO A 35 -1.25 5.98 -2.64
N VAL A 36 -1.05 5.00 -1.75
CA VAL A 36 0.05 4.99 -0.79
C VAL A 36 1.20 4.18 -1.37
N GLN A 37 2.32 4.85 -1.57
CA GLN A 37 3.56 4.23 -2.01
C GLN A 37 4.24 3.55 -0.82
N LEU A 38 4.53 2.26 -0.98
CA LEU A 38 5.24 1.43 -0.03
C LEU A 38 6.64 1.08 -0.55
N PRO A 39 7.59 0.80 0.35
CA PRO A 39 8.94 0.39 -0.02
C PRO A 39 8.92 -0.86 -0.92
N GLY A 40 9.84 -0.93 -1.88
CA GLY A 40 9.89 -2.04 -2.85
C GLY A 40 8.96 -1.90 -4.05
N GLY A 41 8.46 -0.69 -4.31
CA GLY A 41 7.59 -0.40 -5.47
C GLY A 41 6.16 -0.92 -5.30
N VAL A 42 5.76 -1.28 -4.08
CA VAL A 42 4.39 -1.70 -3.77
C VAL A 42 3.51 -0.46 -3.63
N VAL A 43 2.34 -0.50 -4.24
CA VAL A 43 1.33 0.54 -4.13
C VAL A 43 0.11 -0.04 -3.42
N ALA A 44 -0.36 0.67 -2.40
CA ALA A 44 -1.62 0.38 -1.74
C ALA A 44 -2.68 1.37 -2.21
N VAL A 45 -3.80 0.86 -2.73
CA VAL A 45 -4.94 1.67 -3.16
C VAL A 45 -6.22 1.09 -2.61
N ARG A 46 -7.16 1.96 -2.23
CA ARG A 46 -8.51 1.54 -1.84
C ARG A 46 -9.50 1.91 -2.92
N ARG A 47 -10.24 0.92 -3.43
CA ARG A 47 -11.34 1.12 -4.39
C ARG A 47 -12.59 0.40 -3.94
N CYS A 48 -13.73 1.12 -3.98
CA CYS A 48 -15.04 0.57 -3.68
C CYS A 48 -15.15 -0.21 -2.36
N GLY A 49 -14.36 0.16 -1.34
CA GLY A 49 -14.33 -0.51 -0.05
C GLY A 49 -13.21 -1.55 0.12
N THR A 50 -12.60 -2.00 -0.97
CA THR A 50 -11.54 -3.03 -1.00
C THR A 50 -10.15 -2.41 -1.04
N LEU A 51 -9.24 -2.92 -0.22
CA LEU A 51 -7.83 -2.54 -0.21
C LEU A 51 -7.04 -3.47 -1.15
N TYR A 52 -6.38 -2.89 -2.14
CA TYR A 52 -5.49 -3.58 -3.07
C TYR A 52 -4.05 -3.21 -2.73
N LEU A 53 -3.19 -4.22 -2.62
CA LEU A 53 -1.74 -4.04 -2.51
C LEU A 53 -1.09 -4.81 -3.65
N GLY A 54 -0.21 -4.16 -4.39
CA GLY A 54 0.56 -4.81 -5.45
C GLY A 54 1.67 -3.90 -5.92
N GLN A 55 2.73 -4.47 -6.50
CA GLN A 55 3.74 -3.69 -7.19
C GLN A 55 3.09 -3.08 -8.43
N GLU A 56 3.14 -1.76 -8.59
CA GLU A 56 2.66 -1.11 -9.81
C GLU A 56 3.31 -1.80 -11.02
N PRO A 57 2.53 -2.20 -12.04
CA PRO A 57 3.10 -2.88 -13.20
C PRO A 57 4.22 -2.02 -13.79
N PRO A 58 5.34 -2.62 -14.24
CA PRO A 58 6.35 -1.89 -14.98
C PRO A 58 5.65 -1.22 -16.18
N THR A 59 5.72 0.10 -16.20
CA THR A 59 5.50 1.01 -17.33
C THR A 59 4.72 0.40 -18.51
N GLN A 60 3.43 0.70 -18.62
CA GLN A 60 2.74 0.52 -19.91
C GLN A 60 3.51 1.35 -20.95
N SER A 61 4.21 0.66 -21.85
CA SER A 61 4.92 1.18 -23.02
C SER A 61 4.08 0.90 -24.26
#